data_AF-A0A291IR03-F1
#
_entry.id   AF-A0A291IR03-F1
#
_cell.length_a   1.000
_cell.length_b   1.000
_cell.length_c   1.000
_cell.angle_alpha   90.00
_cell.angle_beta   90.00
_cell.angle_gamma   90.00
#
_symmetry.space_group_name_H-M   'P 1'
#
loop_
_entity.id
_entity.type
_entity.pdbx_description
1 polymer ?
#
loop_
_entity_poly.entity_id
_entity_poly.type
_entity_poly.pdbx_seq_one_letter_code
_entity_poly.pdbx_strand_id
1 'polypeptide(L)'
;MCDNFYIRENGVIFNVLIELLHNGVINKETFLLQNYKKIGLNENQVIIILSVLKRCENNDKTYITPELFAPYMTIPLDAISDEIDDLVEKGLVKVTSKNLIFDGVYEAIAIKLEIEREQQEGEEFIAKLNANLQENISYEDLAYLKTLLATGYSREKILKTSKEGQVKTFKDLKNKILNKNAKKPSIIMYDWLND
;
A
#
# COMPACT_ATOMS: atom_id res chain seq x y z
N MET A 1 -15.84 13.73 6.10
CA MET A 1 -14.93 13.39 4.99
C MET A 1 -13.55 13.78 5.43
N CYS A 2 -12.74 12.81 5.89
CA CYS A 2 -11.38 13.07 6.33
C CYS A 2 -10.47 12.96 5.11
N ASP A 3 -9.82 14.06 4.75
CA ASP A 3 -8.80 14.08 3.69
C ASP A 3 -7.59 13.25 4.12
N ASN A 4 -7.61 11.98 3.70
CA ASN A 4 -6.48 11.19 3.21
C ASN A 4 -5.13 11.63 3.81
N PHE A 5 -4.79 11.06 4.96
CA PHE A 5 -3.58 11.29 5.72
C PHE A 5 -2.43 10.43 5.15
N TYR A 6 -1.94 10.75 3.96
CA TYR A 6 -0.83 10.01 3.34
C TYR A 6 0.46 10.79 3.37
N ILE A 7 1.45 10.22 4.03
CA ILE A 7 2.85 10.58 3.83
C ILE A 7 3.54 9.27 3.50
N ARG A 8 3.89 9.15 2.23
CA ARG A 8 4.67 8.04 1.68
C ARG A 8 6.03 8.02 2.38
N GLU A 9 6.16 7.21 3.42
CA GLU A 9 7.47 6.67 3.75
C GLU A 9 7.77 5.64 2.66
N ASN A 10 8.51 6.06 1.64
CA ASN A 10 9.15 5.30 0.57
C ASN A 10 8.65 3.87 0.33
N GLY A 11 8.18 3.56 -0.89
CA GLY A 11 7.59 2.28 -1.34
C GLY A 11 8.46 1.01 -1.28
N VAL A 12 9.20 0.83 -0.20
CA VAL A 12 9.99 -0.35 0.15
C VAL A 12 9.08 -1.56 0.35
N ILE A 13 7.92 -1.38 0.98
CA ILE A 13 6.99 -2.49 1.28
C ILE A 13 6.29 -2.98 0.01
N PHE A 14 5.93 -2.08 -0.90
CA PHE A 14 5.46 -2.44 -2.24
C PHE A 14 6.46 -3.34 -2.96
N ASN A 15 7.74 -2.94 -2.99
CA ASN A 15 8.79 -3.73 -3.64
C ASN A 15 8.97 -5.11 -2.98
N VAL A 16 8.94 -5.18 -1.64
CA VAL A 16 9.05 -6.45 -0.91
C VAL A 16 7.88 -7.39 -1.24
N LEU A 17 6.64 -6.90 -1.29
CA LEU A 17 5.49 -7.75 -1.58
C LEU A 17 5.55 -8.34 -3.00
N ILE A 18 5.96 -7.53 -3.98
CA ILE A 18 6.14 -7.97 -5.36
C ILE A 18 7.28 -8.98 -5.47
N GLU A 19 8.40 -8.75 -4.78
CA GLU A 19 9.50 -9.72 -4.71
C GLU A 19 9.05 -11.06 -4.11
N LEU A 20 8.25 -11.05 -3.05
CA LEU A 20 7.73 -12.27 -2.42
C LEU A 20 6.78 -13.05 -3.35
N LEU A 21 5.98 -12.34 -4.16
CA LEU A 21 5.13 -12.93 -5.20
C LEU A 21 5.94 -13.52 -6.35
N HIS A 22 7.03 -12.85 -6.76
CA HIS A 22 7.92 -13.35 -7.82
C HIS A 22 8.74 -14.56 -7.38
N ASN A 23 9.19 -14.57 -6.13
CA ASN A 23 9.98 -15.68 -5.55
C ASN A 23 9.12 -16.90 -5.19
N GLY A 24 7.80 -16.85 -5.40
CA GLY A 24 6.89 -17.95 -5.10
C GLY A 24 6.67 -18.22 -3.61
N VAL A 25 7.08 -17.27 -2.74
CA VAL A 25 6.82 -17.35 -1.30
C VAL A 25 5.33 -17.13 -1.02
N ILE A 26 4.71 -16.25 -1.79
CA ILE A 26 3.27 -16.01 -1.77
C ILE A 26 2.64 -16.71 -2.97
N ASN A 27 1.65 -17.56 -2.72
CA ASN A 27 0.87 -18.21 -3.76
C ASN A 27 -0.02 -17.18 -4.49
N LYS A 28 0.19 -17.05 -5.81
CA LYS A 28 -0.45 -16.03 -6.65
C LYS A 28 -1.97 -16.20 -6.76
N GLU A 29 -2.47 -17.44 -6.82
CA GLU A 29 -3.90 -17.72 -6.90
C GLU A 29 -4.63 -17.31 -5.62
N THR A 30 -4.10 -17.71 -4.47
CA THR A 30 -4.67 -17.38 -3.16
C THR A 30 -4.64 -15.88 -2.95
N PHE A 31 -3.52 -15.23 -3.31
CA PHE A 31 -3.37 -13.79 -3.22
C PHE A 31 -4.39 -13.03 -4.10
N LEU A 32 -4.60 -13.49 -5.34
CA LEU A 32 -5.62 -12.96 -6.24
C LEU A 32 -7.02 -13.13 -5.64
N LEU A 33 -7.39 -14.35 -5.24
CA LEU A 33 -8.73 -14.66 -4.74
C LEU A 33 -9.12 -13.86 -3.49
N GLN A 34 -8.16 -13.55 -2.63
CA GLN A 34 -8.40 -12.76 -1.43
C GLN A 34 -8.56 -11.25 -1.70
N ASN A 35 -8.06 -10.75 -2.83
CA ASN A 35 -7.88 -9.31 -3.04
C ASN A 35 -8.46 -8.76 -4.36
N TYR A 36 -8.91 -9.59 -5.30
CA TYR A 36 -9.34 -9.14 -6.63
C TYR A 36 -10.45 -8.06 -6.60
N LYS A 37 -11.40 -8.17 -5.66
CA LYS A 37 -12.46 -7.16 -5.50
C LYS A 37 -11.91 -5.78 -5.13
N LYS A 38 -10.76 -5.70 -4.45
CA LYS A 38 -10.15 -4.42 -4.04
C LYS A 38 -9.66 -3.58 -5.22
N ILE A 39 -9.36 -4.22 -6.35
CA ILE A 39 -8.95 -3.58 -7.60
C ILE A 39 -10.07 -3.60 -8.66
N GLY A 40 -11.31 -3.90 -8.26
CA GLY A 40 -12.47 -3.81 -9.15
C GLY A 40 -12.59 -4.92 -10.19
N LEU A 41 -11.95 -6.07 -9.96
CA LEU A 41 -12.14 -7.25 -10.80
C LEU A 41 -13.47 -7.94 -10.52
N ASN A 42 -14.10 -8.47 -11.57
CA ASN A 42 -15.24 -9.36 -11.46
C ASN A 42 -14.82 -10.85 -11.49
N GLU A 43 -15.77 -11.74 -11.25
CA GLU A 43 -15.57 -13.19 -11.20
C GLU A 43 -15.13 -13.78 -12.56
N ASN A 44 -15.66 -13.27 -13.67
CA ASN A 44 -15.27 -13.71 -15.02
C ASN A 44 -13.79 -13.43 -15.27
N GLN A 45 -13.35 -12.21 -14.96
CA GLN A 45 -11.96 -11.77 -15.10
C GLN A 45 -11.02 -12.60 -14.23
N VAL A 46 -11.43 -12.92 -12.99
CA VAL A 46 -10.66 -13.81 -12.12
C VAL A 46 -10.51 -15.20 -12.73
N ILE A 47 -11.58 -15.77 -13.30
CA ILE A 47 -11.52 -17.08 -13.95
C ILE A 47 -10.57 -17.05 -15.14
N ILE A 48 -10.60 -16.00 -15.97
CA ILE A 48 -9.67 -15.82 -17.10
C ILE A 48 -8.23 -15.81 -16.58
N ILE A 49 -7.92 -14.99 -15.56
CA ILE A 49 -6.58 -14.87 -14.98
C ILE A 49 -6.10 -16.22 -14.43
N LEU A 50 -6.91 -16.90 -13.61
CA LEU A 50 -6.58 -18.21 -13.04
C LEU A 50 -6.38 -19.28 -14.13
N SER A 51 -7.19 -19.25 -15.19
CA SER A 51 -7.05 -20.19 -16.31
C SER A 51 -5.71 -20.00 -17.03
N VAL A 52 -5.25 -18.75 -17.17
CA VAL A 52 -3.93 -18.48 -17.73
C VAL A 52 -2.82 -18.92 -16.79
N LEU A 53 -2.87 -18.54 -15.50
CA LEU A 53 -1.84 -18.90 -14.52
C LEU A 53 -1.57 -20.40 -14.51
N LYS A 54 -2.64 -21.19 -14.40
CA LYS A 54 -2.56 -22.66 -14.39
C LYS A 54 -1.95 -23.25 -15.68
N ARG A 55 -2.10 -22.59 -16.82
CA ARG A 55 -1.52 -23.03 -18.10
C ARG A 55 -0.06 -22.62 -18.25
N CYS A 56 0.30 -21.40 -17.82
CA CYS A 56 1.68 -20.93 -17.85
C CYS A 56 2.60 -21.75 -16.95
N GLU A 57 2.10 -22.25 -15.82
CA GLU A 57 2.86 -23.15 -14.93
C GLU A 57 3.24 -24.48 -15.59
N ASN A 58 2.50 -24.92 -16.60
CA ASN A 58 2.76 -26.17 -17.32
C ASN A 58 3.76 -26.00 -18.50
N ASN A 59 4.49 -24.87 -18.58
CA ASN A 59 5.45 -24.55 -19.66
C ASN A 59 4.86 -24.49 -21.08
N ASP A 60 3.54 -24.41 -21.17
CA ASP A 60 2.84 -24.29 -22.43
C ASP A 60 2.93 -22.83 -22.91
N LYS A 61 3.85 -22.56 -23.85
CA LYS A 61 3.93 -21.29 -24.60
C LYS A 61 2.80 -21.20 -25.64
N THR A 62 1.57 -21.50 -25.23
CA THR A 62 0.40 -21.49 -26.10
C THR A 62 -0.14 -20.09 -26.26
N TYR A 63 -0.59 -19.78 -27.48
CA TYR A 63 -1.35 -18.58 -27.76
C TYR A 63 -2.61 -18.55 -26.90
N ILE A 64 -2.79 -17.47 -26.16
CA ILE A 64 -3.97 -17.27 -25.32
C ILE A 64 -5.03 -16.57 -26.16
N THR A 65 -6.05 -17.31 -26.59
CA THR A 65 -7.21 -16.80 -27.34
C THR A 65 -8.48 -16.90 -26.50
N PRO A 66 -9.53 -16.08 -26.76
CA PRO A 66 -10.82 -16.19 -26.07
C PRO A 66 -11.42 -17.61 -26.07
N GLU A 67 -11.22 -18.36 -27.16
CA GLU A 67 -11.66 -19.75 -27.35
C GLU A 67 -11.09 -20.71 -26.30
N LEU A 68 -9.93 -20.38 -25.76
CA LEU A 68 -9.26 -21.14 -24.72
C LEU A 68 -10.03 -21.13 -23.39
N PHE A 69 -10.84 -20.11 -23.15
CA PHE A 69 -11.59 -19.92 -21.91
C PHE A 69 -13.04 -20.42 -21.99
N ALA A 70 -13.60 -20.49 -23.20
CA ALA A 70 -14.97 -20.90 -23.42
C ALA A 70 -15.38 -22.23 -22.74
N PRO A 71 -14.52 -23.28 -22.64
CA PRO A 71 -14.88 -24.51 -21.93
C PRO A 71 -15.06 -24.35 -20.41
N TYR A 72 -14.54 -23.27 -19.83
CA TYR A 72 -14.53 -23.02 -18.38
C TYR A 72 -15.54 -21.95 -17.95
N MET A 73 -16.25 -21.35 -18.91
CA MET A 73 -17.11 -20.20 -18.68
C MET A 73 -18.47 -20.40 -19.33
N THR A 74 -19.51 -19.80 -18.75
CA THR A 74 -20.88 -19.84 -19.29
C THR A 74 -21.21 -18.65 -20.18
N ILE A 75 -20.27 -17.72 -20.35
CA ILE A 75 -20.41 -16.51 -21.18
C ILE A 75 -19.98 -16.77 -22.64
N PRO A 76 -20.56 -16.07 -23.62
CA PRO A 76 -20.20 -16.22 -25.02
C PRO A 76 -18.77 -15.72 -25.30
N LEU A 77 -18.17 -16.19 -26.40
CA LEU A 77 -16.81 -15.82 -26.81
C LEU A 77 -16.59 -14.30 -26.90
N ASP A 78 -17.57 -13.58 -27.46
CA ASP A 78 -17.49 -12.12 -27.59
C ASP A 78 -17.39 -11.46 -26.21
N ALA A 79 -18.17 -11.93 -25.23
CA ALA A 79 -18.10 -11.43 -23.87
C ALA A 79 -16.76 -11.77 -23.19
N ILE A 80 -16.13 -12.90 -23.52
CA ILE A 80 -14.78 -13.22 -23.03
C ILE A 80 -13.77 -12.20 -23.60
N SER A 81 -13.92 -11.82 -24.88
CA SER A 81 -13.07 -10.78 -25.48
C SER A 81 -13.28 -9.44 -24.79
N ASP A 82 -14.52 -9.03 -24.57
CA ASP A 82 -14.85 -7.77 -23.88
C ASP A 82 -14.23 -7.71 -22.47
N GLU A 83 -14.26 -8.82 -21.73
CA GLU A 83 -13.65 -8.90 -20.39
C GLU A 83 -12.11 -8.80 -20.44
N ILE A 84 -11.47 -9.34 -21.49
CA ILE A 84 -10.02 -9.21 -21.70
C ILE A 84 -9.68 -7.76 -22.08
N ASP A 85 -10.47 -7.14 -22.94
CA ASP A 85 -10.27 -5.75 -23.37
C ASP A 85 -10.42 -4.79 -22.18
N ASP A 86 -11.43 -4.99 -21.31
CA ASP A 86 -11.57 -4.22 -20.07
C ASP A 86 -10.35 -4.36 -19.14
N LEU A 87 -9.77 -5.56 -19.03
CA LEU A 87 -8.54 -5.79 -18.28
C LEU A 87 -7.32 -5.03 -18.86
N VAL A 88 -7.26 -4.91 -20.18
CA VAL A 88 -6.20 -4.17 -20.89
C VAL A 88 -6.38 -2.67 -20.74
N GLU A 89 -7.60 -2.16 -20.89
CA GLU A 89 -7.93 -0.74 -20.70
C GLU A 89 -7.62 -0.27 -19.27
N LYS A 90 -7.85 -1.13 -18.27
CA LYS A 90 -7.48 -0.88 -16.87
C LYS A 90 -5.97 -0.95 -16.61
N GLY A 91 -5.17 -1.34 -17.59
CA GLY A 91 -3.72 -1.51 -17.45
C GLY A 91 -3.32 -2.71 -16.57
N LEU A 92 -4.25 -3.62 -16.29
CA LEU A 92 -4.00 -4.81 -15.46
C LEU A 92 -3.35 -5.92 -16.27
N VAL A 93 -3.58 -5.93 -17.58
CA VAL A 93 -3.10 -6.94 -18.51
C VAL A 93 -2.34 -6.31 -19.65
N LYS A 94 -1.19 -6.90 -19.97
CA LYS A 94 -0.45 -6.59 -21.19
C LYS A 94 -0.56 -7.73 -22.18
N VAL A 95 -1.16 -7.46 -23.32
CA VAL A 95 -1.20 -8.39 -24.45
C VAL A 95 0.15 -8.36 -25.17
N THR A 96 0.75 -9.52 -25.33
CA THR A 96 1.90 -9.73 -26.21
C THR A 96 1.49 -10.59 -27.39
N SER A 97 2.36 -10.71 -28.40
CA SER A 97 2.07 -11.53 -29.58
C SER A 97 1.77 -13.00 -29.28
N LYS A 98 2.09 -13.52 -28.09
CA LYS A 98 1.86 -14.93 -27.72
C LYS A 98 1.11 -15.11 -26.40
N ASN A 99 1.22 -14.18 -25.46
CA ASN A 99 0.75 -14.35 -24.10
C ASN A 99 0.04 -13.11 -23.56
N LEU A 100 -0.79 -13.32 -22.53
CA LEU A 100 -1.27 -12.29 -21.63
C LEU A 100 -0.35 -12.24 -20.41
N ILE A 101 0.12 -11.05 -20.05
CA ILE A 101 0.95 -10.79 -18.87
C ILE A 101 0.10 -10.08 -17.83
N PHE A 102 0.00 -10.66 -16.63
CA PHE A 102 -0.87 -10.20 -15.54
C PHE A 102 -0.12 -9.51 -14.39
N ASP A 103 1.15 -9.11 -14.58
CA ASP A 103 1.93 -8.46 -13.52
C ASP A 103 1.23 -7.19 -12.99
N GLY A 104 0.55 -6.45 -13.88
CA GLY A 104 -0.24 -5.28 -13.52
C GLY A 104 -1.38 -5.57 -12.53
N VAL A 105 -1.95 -6.78 -12.53
CA VAL A 105 -2.94 -7.21 -11.52
C VAL A 105 -2.31 -7.23 -10.13
N TYR A 106 -1.14 -7.85 -10.00
CA TYR A 106 -0.47 -8.02 -8.72
C TYR A 106 0.11 -6.70 -8.21
N GLU A 107 0.65 -5.87 -9.10
CA GLU A 107 1.09 -4.51 -8.79
C GLU A 107 -0.08 -3.65 -8.30
N ALA A 108 -1.22 -3.68 -8.98
CA ALA A 108 -2.40 -2.94 -8.56
C ALA A 108 -2.91 -3.38 -7.17
N ILE A 109 -2.94 -4.70 -6.90
CA ILE A 109 -3.31 -5.23 -5.58
C ILE A 109 -2.30 -4.76 -4.53
N ALA A 110 -1.00 -4.87 -4.80
CA ALA A 110 0.04 -4.49 -3.86
C ALA A 110 -0.05 -3.00 -3.50
N ILE A 111 -0.24 -2.13 -4.49
CA ILE A 111 -0.46 -0.69 -4.29
C ILE A 111 -1.70 -0.46 -3.43
N LYS A 112 -2.80 -1.16 -3.72
CA LYS A 112 -4.05 -1.00 -2.98
C LYS A 112 -3.90 -1.39 -1.51
N LEU A 113 -3.25 -2.51 -1.23
CA LEU A 113 -2.97 -2.97 0.13
C LEU A 113 -2.06 -2.00 0.88
N GLU A 114 -1.06 -1.44 0.21
CA GLU A 114 -0.15 -0.47 0.82
C GLU A 114 -0.89 0.82 1.21
N ILE A 115 -1.78 1.32 0.34
CA ILE A 115 -2.62 2.48 0.65
C ILE A 115 -3.51 2.17 1.85
N GLU A 116 -4.17 1.02 1.89
CA GLU A 116 -5.05 0.62 3.01
C GLU A 116 -4.26 0.51 4.33
N ARG A 117 -3.04 -0.03 4.28
CA ARG A 117 -2.15 -0.10 5.44
C ARG A 117 -1.76 1.29 5.93
N GLU A 118 -1.35 2.18 5.03
CA GLU A 118 -1.00 3.57 5.37
C GLU A 118 -2.19 4.32 5.99
N GLN A 119 -3.42 4.10 5.48
CA GLN A 119 -4.65 4.65 6.07
C GLN A 119 -4.81 4.19 7.52
N GLN A 120 -4.76 2.87 7.72
CA GLN A 120 -4.96 2.27 9.04
C GLN A 120 -3.90 2.75 10.04
N GLU A 121 -2.64 2.79 9.64
CA GLU A 121 -1.55 3.31 10.48
C GLU A 121 -1.72 4.79 10.83
N GLY A 122 -2.19 5.59 9.87
CA GLY A 122 -2.55 6.99 10.08
C GLY A 122 -3.67 7.14 11.10
N GLU A 123 -4.76 6.39 10.95
CA GLU A 123 -5.90 6.41 11.87
C GLU A 123 -5.50 5.97 13.29
N GLU A 124 -4.74 4.87 13.40
CA GLU A 124 -4.22 4.41 14.69
C GLU A 124 -3.31 5.44 15.36
N PHE A 125 -2.46 6.11 14.58
CA PHE A 125 -1.59 7.16 15.07
C PHE A 125 -2.38 8.34 15.65
N ILE A 126 -3.40 8.81 14.93
CA ILE A 126 -4.27 9.90 15.41
C ILE A 126 -5.08 9.46 16.62
N ALA A 127 -5.62 8.24 16.65
CA ALA A 127 -6.33 7.69 17.80
C ALA A 127 -5.43 7.64 19.05
N LYS A 128 -4.19 7.18 18.90
CA LYS A 128 -3.19 7.16 19.99
C LYS A 128 -2.84 8.56 20.47
N LEU A 129 -2.77 9.56 19.59
CA LEU A 129 -2.54 10.94 19.99
C LEU A 129 -3.73 11.54 20.76
N ASN A 130 -4.95 11.37 20.25
CA ASN A 130 -6.16 11.83 20.94
C ASN A 130 -6.31 11.17 22.32
N ALA A 131 -5.86 9.92 22.49
CA ALA A 131 -5.85 9.26 23.80
C ALA A 131 -4.81 9.85 24.78
N ASN A 132 -3.70 10.40 24.26
CA ASN A 132 -2.67 11.02 25.09
C ASN A 132 -2.98 12.49 25.41
N LEU A 133 -3.72 13.17 24.54
CA LEU A 133 -4.12 14.56 24.69
C LEU A 133 -5.46 14.67 25.40
N GLN A 134 -5.73 15.79 26.05
CA GLN A 134 -7.02 16.08 26.67
C GLN A 134 -8.01 16.75 25.69
N GLU A 135 -7.60 16.89 24.43
CA GLU A 135 -8.37 17.49 23.36
C GLU A 135 -8.24 16.65 22.08
N ASN A 136 -9.25 16.74 21.22
CA ASN A 136 -9.19 16.15 19.90
C ASN A 136 -8.37 17.02 18.98
N ILE A 137 -7.52 16.39 18.17
CA ILE A 137 -6.74 17.04 17.12
C ILE A 137 -7.69 17.70 16.11
N SER A 138 -7.51 18.99 15.86
CA SER A 138 -8.27 19.74 14.87
C SER A 138 -7.75 19.51 13.44
N TYR A 139 -8.50 19.98 12.43
CA TYR A 139 -8.05 19.90 11.03
C TYR A 139 -6.73 20.66 10.79
N GLU A 140 -6.56 21.82 11.44
CA GLU A 140 -5.34 22.62 11.34
C GLU A 140 -4.13 21.88 11.95
N ASP A 141 -4.37 21.14 13.03
CA ASP A 141 -3.35 20.33 13.69
C ASP A 141 -2.94 19.12 12.83
N LEU A 142 -3.89 18.51 12.13
CA LEU A 142 -3.60 17.46 11.14
C LEU A 142 -2.72 17.99 10.01
N ALA A 143 -3.00 19.20 9.50
CA ALA A 143 -2.16 19.81 8.47
C ALA A 143 -0.72 20.04 8.98
N TYR A 144 -0.57 20.52 10.22
CA TYR A 144 0.75 20.66 10.85
C TYR A 144 1.45 19.30 11.02
N LEU A 145 0.76 18.26 11.52
CA LEU A 145 1.33 16.91 11.61
C LEU A 145 1.80 16.39 10.25
N LYS A 146 1.04 16.66 9.18
CA LYS A 146 1.45 16.30 7.83
C LYS A 146 2.77 16.97 7.45
N THR A 147 2.88 18.28 7.66
CA THR A 147 4.15 18.98 7.38
C THR A 147 5.30 18.44 8.21
N LEU A 148 5.06 18.10 9.48
CA LEU A 148 6.09 17.61 10.39
C LEU A 148 6.60 16.22 9.99
N LEU A 149 5.69 15.29 9.69
CA LEU A 149 6.04 13.95 9.20
C LEU A 149 6.78 14.03 7.86
N ALA A 150 6.41 14.96 6.97
CA ALA A 150 7.11 15.19 5.70
C ALA A 150 8.55 15.71 5.88
N THR A 151 8.87 16.36 7.00
CA THR A 151 10.25 16.75 7.34
C THR A 151 11.10 15.59 7.89
N GLY A 152 10.55 14.36 7.96
CA GLY A 152 11.25 13.17 8.47
C GLY A 152 11.13 12.96 9.98
N TYR A 153 10.19 13.65 10.65
CA TYR A 153 9.88 13.37 12.04
C TYR A 153 9.05 12.09 12.14
N SER A 154 9.51 11.10 12.91
CA SER A 154 8.82 9.80 12.97
C SER A 154 7.58 9.85 13.88
N ARG A 155 6.56 9.04 13.56
CA ARG A 155 5.32 8.91 14.35
C ARG A 155 5.62 8.53 15.82
N GLU A 156 6.60 7.67 16.06
CA GLU A 156 7.00 7.23 17.41
C GLU A 156 7.56 8.38 18.25
N LYS A 157 8.37 9.26 17.63
CA LYS A 157 8.92 10.43 18.34
C LYS A 157 7.83 11.40 18.77
N ILE A 158 6.81 11.58 17.93
CA ILE A 158 5.65 12.42 18.23
C ILE A 158 4.85 11.79 19.38
N LEU A 159 4.52 10.50 19.30
CA LEU A 159 3.81 9.76 20.35
C LEU A 159 4.57 9.73 21.69
N LYS A 160 5.90 9.59 21.65
CA LYS A 160 6.73 9.65 22.85
C LYS A 160 6.66 11.02 23.50
N THR A 161 6.71 12.07 22.69
CA THR A 161 6.63 13.46 23.19
C THR A 161 5.24 13.78 23.75
N SER A 162 4.17 13.24 23.17
CA SER A 162 2.81 13.43 23.68
C SER A 162 2.55 12.78 25.04
N LYS A 163 3.32 11.74 25.41
CA LYS A 163 3.19 11.06 26.72
C LYS A 163 3.97 11.75 27.85
N GLU A 164 4.83 12.72 27.53
CA GLU A 164 5.57 13.43 28.56
C GLU A 164 4.62 14.32 29.36
N GLY A 165 4.56 14.15 30.69
CA GLY A 165 3.51 14.65 31.60
C GLY A 165 3.20 16.16 31.65
N GLN A 166 3.76 16.95 30.76
CA GLN A 166 3.44 18.37 30.54
C GLN A 166 2.70 18.63 29.23
N VAL A 167 2.40 17.61 28.41
CA VAL A 167 1.64 17.79 27.16
C VAL A 167 0.18 17.44 27.42
N LYS A 168 -0.71 18.43 27.40
CA LYS A 168 -2.15 18.23 27.52
C LYS A 168 -2.89 18.64 26.25
N THR A 169 -2.38 19.65 25.58
CA THR A 169 -2.91 20.17 24.31
C THR A 169 -1.94 19.89 23.16
N PHE A 170 -2.47 19.90 21.93
CA PHE A 170 -1.66 19.85 20.73
C PHE A 170 -0.73 21.06 20.62
N LYS A 171 -1.13 22.22 21.16
CA LYS A 171 -0.27 23.40 21.26
C LYS A 171 0.96 23.14 22.13
N ASP A 172 0.80 22.43 23.25
CA ASP A 172 1.93 22.02 24.11
C ASP A 172 2.86 21.06 23.38
N LEU A 173 2.29 20.12 22.62
CA LEU A 173 3.05 19.19 21.78
C LEU A 173 3.88 19.94 20.74
N LYS A 174 3.26 20.88 20.02
CA LYS A 174 3.92 21.74 19.02
C LYS A 174 5.08 22.52 19.64
N ASN A 175 4.85 23.17 20.78
CA ASN A 175 5.87 23.94 21.49
C ASN A 175 7.04 23.06 21.94
N LYS A 176 6.77 21.84 22.46
CA LYS A 176 7.84 20.91 22.84
C LYS A 176 8.66 20.43 21.66
N ILE A 177 8.03 20.13 20.52
CA ILE A 177 8.72 19.70 19.31
C ILE A 177 9.62 20.84 18.79
N LEU A 178 9.11 22.08 18.75
CA LEU A 178 9.87 23.26 18.35
C LEU A 178 11.04 23.55 19.31
N ASN A 179 10.83 23.46 20.62
CA ASN A 179 11.86 23.70 21.64
C ASN A 179 12.96 22.62 21.63
N LYS A 180 12.63 21.36 21.33
CA LYS A 180 13.64 20.30 21.13
C LYS A 180 14.45 20.53 19.85
N ASN A 181 13.85 21.07 18.79
CA ASN A 181 14.56 21.40 17.55
C ASN A 181 15.45 22.64 17.67
N ALA A 182 15.12 23.59 18.56
CA ALA A 182 15.97 24.75 18.85
C ALA A 182 17.26 24.37 19.58
N LYS A 183 17.25 23.27 20.34
CA LYS A 183 18.46 22.66 20.89
C LYS A 183 19.13 21.81 19.80
N LYS A 184 19.93 22.44 18.94
CA LYS A 184 20.93 21.69 18.15
C LYS A 184 21.69 20.79 19.14
N PRO A 185 21.77 19.47 18.93
CA PRO A 185 22.82 18.71 19.59
C PRO A 185 24.12 19.31 19.10
N SER A 186 24.97 19.82 20.00
CA SER A 186 26.37 20.01 19.66
C SER A 186 26.84 18.66 19.12
N ILE A 187 27.41 18.66 17.92
CA ILE A 187 28.03 17.47 17.36
C ILE A 187 29.13 17.07 18.35
N ILE A 188 28.82 16.14 19.25
CA ILE A 188 29.85 15.42 20.00
C ILE A 188 30.26 14.31 19.05
N MET A 189 31.25 14.65 18.23
CA MET A 189 31.95 13.74 17.37
C MET A 189 32.69 12.76 18.30
N TYR A 190 32.16 11.55 18.44
CA TYR A 190 32.85 10.36 18.94
C TYR A 190 33.67 10.54 20.23
N ASP A 191 33.04 10.32 21.39
CA ASP A 191 33.76 10.17 22.66
C ASP A 191 33.92 8.66 22.99
N TRP A 192 34.83 8.00 22.27
CA TRP A 192 35.36 6.67 22.61
C TRP A 192 36.70 6.76 23.36
N LEU A 193 37.08 7.96 23.80
CA LEU A 193 38.33 8.26 24.50
C LEU A 193 38.06 9.06 25.78
N ASN A 194 37.31 8.46 26.71
CA ASN A 194 37.40 8.84 28.11
C ASN A 194 37.43 7.55 28.94
N ASP A 195 38.67 7.06 29.11
CA ASP A 195 39.24 6.05 30.02
C ASP A 195 38.37 4.88 30.55
#